data_AF-V9I9L9-F1
#
_entry.id   AF-V9I9L9-F1
#
_cell.length_a   1.000
_cell.length_b   1.000
_cell.length_c   1.000
_cell.angle_alpha   90.00
_cell.angle_beta   90.00
_cell.angle_gamma   90.00
#
_symmetry.space_group_name_H-M   'P 1'
#
loop_
_entity.id
_entity.type
_entity.pdbx_description
1 polymer ?
#
loop_
_entity_poly.entity_id
_entity_poly.type
_entity_poly.pdbx_seq_one_letter_code
_entity_poly.pdbx_strand_id
1 'polypeptide(L)'
;MINIKMSWDLKNWPIFSFLDLNYVSKIHMALVYGNFGNEALVVTKDKMVYAIGSNISGCLGTGDTYNTLYPRRVEELCGKDIKTFAYGKGPHVLALTEEGKVYSWGQNCHYELGNTFWQSSFNSSNNNKFM
;
A
#
# COMPACT_ATOMS: atom_id res chain seq x y z
N MET A 1 11.82 -0.90 4.10
CA MET A 1 11.67 -1.29 2.68
C MET A 1 12.75 -2.30 2.33
N ILE A 2 12.44 -3.31 1.51
CA ILE A 2 13.38 -4.38 1.14
C ILE A 2 13.61 -4.33 -0.37
N ASN A 3 14.89 -4.27 -0.79
CA ASN A 3 15.29 -4.41 -2.19
C ASN A 3 15.46 -5.89 -2.52
N ILE A 4 14.61 -6.41 -3.39
CA ILE A 4 14.54 -7.83 -3.73
C ILE A 4 15.58 -8.17 -4.79
N LYS A 5 16.57 -9.00 -4.44
CA LYS A 5 17.60 -9.47 -5.38
C LYS A 5 17.19 -10.76 -6.09
N MET A 6 16.44 -11.65 -5.43
CA MET A 6 15.86 -12.86 -6.03
C MET A 6 14.45 -13.16 -5.50
N SER A 7 13.60 -13.76 -6.34
CA SER A 7 12.22 -14.12 -5.99
C SER A 7 12.14 -15.11 -4.81
N TRP A 8 13.18 -15.90 -4.58
CA TRP A 8 13.24 -16.86 -3.48
C TRP A 8 13.23 -16.20 -2.10
N ASP A 9 13.78 -14.98 -1.98
CA ASP A 9 13.87 -14.27 -0.70
C ASP A 9 12.48 -13.98 -0.12
N LEU A 10 11.50 -13.67 -0.99
CA LEU A 10 10.14 -13.38 -0.57
C LEU A 10 9.35 -14.60 -0.13
N LYS A 11 9.66 -15.81 -0.63
CA LYS A 11 8.94 -17.03 -0.24
C LYS A 11 9.09 -17.38 1.24
N ASN A 12 10.18 -16.95 1.87
CA ASN A 12 10.43 -17.17 3.29
C ASN A 12 9.63 -16.22 4.19
N TRP A 13 8.94 -15.23 3.62
CA TRP A 13 8.05 -14.34 4.35
C TRP A 13 6.65 -14.97 4.40
N PRO A 14 6.08 -15.20 5.60
CA PRO A 14 4.77 -15.85 5.74
C PRO A 14 3.66 -15.23 4.88
N ILE A 15 3.62 -13.89 4.79
CA ILE A 15 2.61 -13.17 4.01
C ILE A 15 2.68 -13.40 2.49
N PHE A 16 3.83 -13.81 1.96
CA PHE A 16 4.01 -14.10 0.54
C PHE A 16 4.09 -15.61 0.23
N SER A 17 4.10 -16.46 1.27
CA SER A 17 4.28 -17.90 1.13
C SER A 17 3.20 -18.60 0.30
N PHE A 18 2.01 -17.99 0.21
CA PHE A 18 0.86 -18.49 -0.57
C PHE A 18 0.87 -18.05 -2.04
N LEU A 19 1.81 -17.20 -2.44
CA LEU A 19 1.88 -16.68 -3.82
C LEU A 19 2.63 -17.62 -4.74
N ASP A 20 2.12 -17.78 -5.96
CA ASP A 20 2.80 -18.53 -7.01
C ASP A 20 4.15 -17.89 -7.39
N LEU A 21 5.13 -18.72 -7.76
CA LEU A 21 6.47 -18.27 -8.16
C LEU A 21 6.46 -17.29 -9.33
N ASN A 22 5.54 -17.46 -10.28
CA ASN A 22 5.41 -16.55 -11.42
C ASN A 22 4.87 -15.19 -11.01
N TYR A 23 4.12 -15.11 -9.90
CA TYR A 23 3.70 -13.85 -9.33
C TYR A 23 4.84 -13.20 -8.53
N VAL A 24 5.50 -13.97 -7.66
CA VAL A 24 6.62 -13.47 -6.85
C VAL A 24 7.77 -12.94 -7.71
N SER A 25 8.03 -13.55 -8.87
CA SER A 25 9.06 -13.09 -9.81
C SER A 25 8.76 -11.74 -10.47
N LYS A 26 7.50 -11.28 -10.43
CA LYS A 26 7.08 -9.96 -10.92
C LYS A 26 7.28 -8.87 -9.88
N ILE A 27 7.37 -9.19 -8.59
CA ILE A 27 7.54 -8.21 -7.52
C ILE A 27 8.97 -7.65 -7.56
N HIS A 28 9.12 -6.33 -7.55
CA HIS A 28 10.43 -5.66 -7.43
C HIS A 28 10.57 -4.83 -6.16
N MET A 29 9.47 -4.52 -5.47
CA MET A 29 9.47 -3.82 -4.20
C MET A 29 8.35 -4.35 -3.32
N ALA A 30 8.63 -4.46 -2.02
CA ALA A 30 7.64 -4.79 -1.02
C ALA A 30 7.84 -3.95 0.26
N LEU A 31 6.72 -3.56 0.86
CA LEU A 31 6.64 -3.11 2.24
C LEU A 31 5.80 -4.14 3.00
N VAL A 32 6.37 -4.75 4.02
CA VAL A 32 5.64 -5.56 5.01
C VAL A 32 5.56 -4.73 6.28
N TYR A 33 4.36 -4.59 6.83
CA TYR A 33 4.04 -3.70 7.93
C TYR A 33 2.90 -4.28 8.79
N GLY A 34 2.40 -3.45 9.72
CA GLY A 34 1.47 -3.88 10.75
C GLY A 34 2.20 -4.53 11.94
N ASN A 35 1.55 -4.55 13.10
CA ASN A 35 2.16 -5.01 14.36
C ASN A 35 2.70 -6.44 14.32
N PHE A 36 2.13 -7.29 13.44
CA PHE A 36 2.52 -8.69 13.30
C PHE A 36 3.16 -9.00 11.93
N GLY A 37 3.47 -7.99 11.12
CA GLY A 37 3.99 -8.21 9.75
C GLY A 37 2.99 -8.90 8.82
N ASN A 38 1.70 -8.71 9.08
CA ASN A 38 0.58 -9.38 8.41
C ASN A 38 -0.14 -8.49 7.39
N GLU A 39 0.47 -7.37 7.01
CA GLU A 39 -0.01 -6.43 6.01
C GLU A 39 1.15 -6.14 5.04
N ALA A 40 0.86 -6.09 3.75
CA ALA A 40 1.87 -5.84 2.74
C ALA A 40 1.35 -5.01 1.58
N LEU A 41 2.24 -4.18 1.05
CA LEU A 41 2.12 -3.54 -0.24
C LEU A 41 3.26 -4.03 -1.12
N VAL A 42 2.93 -4.38 -2.36
CA VAL A 42 3.90 -4.87 -3.34
C VAL A 42 3.79 -4.07 -4.62
N VAL A 43 4.94 -3.79 -5.23
CA VAL A 43 5.04 -3.19 -6.56
C VAL A 43 5.61 -4.22 -7.52
N THR A 44 4.91 -4.44 -8.63
CA THR A 44 5.35 -5.33 -9.70
C THR A 44 6.10 -4.55 -10.78
N LYS A 45 6.94 -5.25 -11.56
CA LYS A 45 7.87 -4.65 -12.54
C LYS A 45 7.17 -3.81 -13.62
N ASP A 46 5.89 -4.06 -13.86
CA ASP A 46 4.98 -3.28 -14.71
C ASP A 46 4.34 -2.09 -13.99
N LYS A 47 4.88 -1.70 -12.82
CA LYS A 47 4.47 -0.56 -11.99
C LYS A 47 3.05 -0.67 -11.42
N MET A 48 2.53 -1.89 -11.29
CA MET A 48 1.25 -2.13 -10.62
C MET A 48 1.45 -2.31 -9.11
N VAL A 49 0.49 -1.83 -8.33
CA VAL A 49 0.52 -1.89 -6.86
C VAL A 49 -0.57 -2.81 -6.37
N TYR A 50 -0.20 -3.72 -5.47
CA TYR A 50 -1.13 -4.65 -4.85
C TYR A 50 -0.96 -4.64 -3.33
N ALA A 51 -2.04 -4.98 -2.65
CA ALA A 51 -2.10 -5.14 -1.21
C ALA A 51 -2.47 -6.58 -0.84
N ILE A 52 -1.90 -7.05 0.27
CA ILE A 52 -2.11 -8.38 0.84
C ILE A 52 -2.17 -8.24 2.36
N GLY A 53 -3.06 -8.98 3.01
CA GLY A 53 -3.06 -9.16 4.45
C GLY A 53 -4.31 -8.64 5.16
N SER A 54 -4.13 -8.31 6.44
CA SER A 54 -5.13 -7.65 7.27
C SER A 54 -5.41 -6.24 6.76
N ASN A 55 -6.66 -5.80 6.86
CA ASN A 55 -7.07 -4.45 6.48
C ASN A 55 -8.02 -3.82 7.50
N ILE A 56 -7.96 -4.27 8.75
CA ILE A 56 -8.84 -3.76 9.82
C ILE A 56 -8.66 -2.26 10.01
N SER A 57 -7.45 -1.74 9.80
CA SER A 57 -7.13 -0.31 9.88
C SER A 57 -7.29 0.45 8.54
N GLY A 58 -7.78 -0.19 7.48
CA GLY A 58 -7.92 0.44 6.15
C GLY A 58 -6.58 0.77 5.46
N CYS A 59 -5.46 0.24 5.95
CA CYS A 59 -4.12 0.59 5.48
C CYS A 59 -3.68 -0.16 4.22
N LEU A 60 -4.46 -1.13 3.73
CA LEU A 60 -4.19 -1.72 2.41
C LEU A 60 -4.44 -0.73 1.25
N GLY A 61 -5.19 0.35 1.49
CA GLY A 61 -5.42 1.40 0.48
C GLY A 61 -6.41 1.03 -0.62
N THR A 62 -7.16 -0.06 -0.45
CA THR A 62 -8.08 -0.61 -1.47
C THR A 62 -9.50 -0.02 -1.42
N GLY A 63 -9.70 1.11 -0.75
CA GLY A 63 -11.00 1.78 -0.62
C GLY A 63 -11.99 1.12 0.36
N ASP A 64 -11.57 0.10 1.10
CA ASP A 64 -12.39 -0.61 2.09
C ASP A 64 -11.53 -1.10 3.29
N THR A 65 -12.14 -1.87 4.20
CA THR A 65 -11.48 -2.50 5.36
C THR A 65 -11.52 -4.03 5.32
N TYR A 66 -11.64 -4.64 4.14
CA TYR A 66 -11.69 -6.09 4.00
C TYR A 66 -10.27 -6.68 3.90
N ASN A 67 -10.04 -7.75 4.67
CA ASN A 67 -8.79 -8.52 4.58
C ASN A 67 -8.70 -9.23 3.23
N THR A 68 -7.48 -9.48 2.75
CA THR A 68 -7.27 -10.28 1.54
C THR A 68 -6.02 -11.13 1.65
N LEU A 69 -6.13 -12.43 1.37
CA LEU A 69 -4.97 -13.33 1.30
C LEU A 69 -4.39 -13.40 -0.12
N TYR A 70 -5.13 -12.89 -1.11
CA TYR A 70 -4.70 -12.80 -2.50
C TYR A 70 -4.36 -11.35 -2.84
N PRO A 71 -3.40 -11.10 -3.76
CA PRO A 71 -3.06 -9.74 -4.16
C PRO A 71 -4.27 -9.01 -4.72
N ARG A 72 -4.70 -7.95 -4.01
CA ARG A 72 -5.76 -7.05 -4.47
C ARG A 72 -5.15 -5.76 -4.96
N ARG A 73 -5.57 -5.31 -6.13
CA ARG A 73 -5.00 -4.12 -6.76
C ARG A 73 -5.37 -2.87 -5.96
N VAL A 74 -4.40 -1.97 -5.81
CA VAL A 74 -4.61 -0.61 -5.31
C VAL A 74 -4.66 0.28 -6.55
N GLU A 75 -5.85 0.40 -7.13
CA GLU A 75 -6.04 0.97 -8.48
C GLU A 75 -5.44 2.37 -8.61
N GLU A 76 -5.58 3.17 -7.57
CA GLU A 76 -5.15 4.55 -7.56
C GLU A 76 -3.64 4.72 -7.44
N LEU A 77 -2.87 3.67 -7.13
CA LEU A 77 -1.40 3.73 -7.12
C LEU A 77 -0.76 3.09 -8.37
N CYS A 78 -1.53 2.37 -9.17
CA CYS A 78 -1.04 1.73 -10.37
C CYS A 78 -0.53 2.73 -11.41
N GLY A 79 0.66 2.48 -11.96
CA GLY A 79 1.29 3.32 -12.97
C GLY A 79 1.87 4.63 -12.44
N LYS A 80 1.80 4.91 -11.13
CA LYS A 80 2.34 6.13 -10.52
C LYS A 80 3.85 6.12 -10.27
N ASP A 81 4.52 5.02 -10.61
CA ASP A 81 5.97 4.83 -10.47
C ASP A 81 6.43 5.03 -9.01
N ILE A 82 6.03 4.12 -8.15
CA ILE A 82 6.32 4.19 -6.71
C ILE A 82 7.81 3.98 -6.46
N LYS A 83 8.43 5.00 -5.84
CA LYS A 83 9.81 4.99 -5.37
C LYS A 83 9.95 4.34 -4.00
N THR A 84 9.04 4.65 -3.08
CA THR A 84 9.07 4.09 -1.73
C THR A 84 7.73 4.18 -1.03
N PHE A 85 7.63 3.49 0.10
CA PHE A 85 6.52 3.51 1.03
C PHE A 85 7.04 3.66 2.45
N ALA A 86 6.24 4.27 3.33
CA ALA A 86 6.46 4.33 4.76
C ALA A 86 5.16 3.97 5.50
N TYR A 87 5.28 3.42 6.70
CA TYR A 87 4.16 3.13 7.59
C TYR A 87 4.43 3.75 8.96
N GLY A 88 3.42 4.39 9.56
CA GLY A 88 3.54 5.11 10.83
C GLY A 88 2.67 4.57 11.96
N LYS A 89 2.93 5.07 13.18
CA LYS A 89 2.06 4.87 14.35
C LYS A 89 0.78 5.71 14.19
N GLY A 90 -0.35 5.20 14.70
CA GLY A 90 -1.67 5.66 14.25
C GLY A 90 -1.84 5.21 12.80
N PRO A 91 -2.16 3.93 12.57
CA PRO A 91 -1.87 3.20 11.33
C PRO A 91 -2.19 4.02 10.08
N HIS A 92 -1.14 4.45 9.39
CA HIS A 92 -1.21 5.17 8.13
C HIS A 92 -0.04 4.79 7.24
N VAL A 93 -0.21 4.95 5.94
CA VAL A 93 0.80 4.66 4.93
C VAL A 93 1.05 5.89 4.09
N LEU A 94 2.31 6.11 3.74
CA LEU A 94 2.75 7.08 2.75
C LEU A 94 3.37 6.36 1.56
N ALA A 95 3.17 6.87 0.35
CA ALA A 95 3.83 6.43 -0.88
C ALA A 95 4.50 7.63 -1.56
N LEU A 96 5.79 7.52 -1.89
CA LEU A 96 6.52 8.51 -2.67
C LEU A 96 6.69 7.98 -4.09
N THR A 97 6.40 8.80 -5.10
CA THR A 97 6.70 8.48 -6.51
C THR A 97 8.07 8.96 -6.92
N GLU A 98 8.58 8.45 -8.04
CA GLU A 98 9.82 8.97 -8.64
C GLU A 98 9.68 10.45 -9.08
N GLU A 99 8.48 10.90 -9.40
CA GLU A 99 8.17 12.31 -9.70
C GLU A 99 8.12 13.21 -8.44
N GLY A 100 8.30 12.65 -7.24
CA GLY A 100 8.26 13.40 -5.99
C GLY A 100 6.86 13.69 -5.45
N LYS A 101 5.81 13.05 -5.98
CA LYS A 101 4.45 13.13 -5.42
C LYS A 101 4.33 12.22 -4.22
N VAL A 102 3.63 12.67 -3.18
CA VAL A 102 3.44 11.91 -1.94
C VAL A 102 1.95 11.61 -1.76
N TYR A 103 1.62 10.34 -1.63
CA TYR A 103 0.29 9.86 -1.32
C TYR A 103 0.17 9.35 0.10
N SER A 104 -0.97 9.58 0.74
CA SER A 104 -1.21 9.21 2.14
C SER A 104 -2.60 8.66 2.38
N TRP A 105 -2.74 7.58 3.15
CA TRP A 105 -4.02 7.02 3.57
C TRP A 105 -3.93 6.28 4.91
N GLY A 106 -5.08 5.92 5.48
CA GLY A 106 -5.20 5.27 6.78
C GLY A 106 -5.81 6.19 7.84
N GLN A 107 -5.41 6.00 9.09
CA GLN A 107 -5.85 6.80 10.22
C GLN A 107 -5.39 8.26 10.08
N ASN A 108 -6.26 9.18 10.51
CA ASN A 108 -6.03 10.63 10.42
C ASN A 108 -6.50 11.39 11.66
N CYS A 109 -6.56 10.73 12.83
CA CYS A 109 -7.07 11.35 14.06
C CYS A 109 -6.16 12.44 14.61
N HIS A 110 -4.89 12.46 14.21
CA HIS A 110 -3.87 13.44 14.58
C HIS A 110 -3.27 14.14 13.35
N TYR A 111 -4.03 14.21 12.25
CA TYR A 111 -3.60 14.86 11.01
C TYR A 111 -2.40 14.17 10.34
N GLU A 112 -2.24 12.86 10.57
CA GLU A 112 -1.13 12.05 10.04
C GLU A 112 -1.05 12.10 8.51
N LEU A 113 -2.18 12.32 7.83
CA LEU A 113 -2.26 12.41 6.36
C LEU A 113 -1.89 13.79 5.81
N GLY A 114 -1.46 14.73 6.65
CA GLY A 114 -0.99 16.05 6.20
C GLY A 114 -2.09 16.97 5.67
N ASN A 115 -3.38 16.67 5.92
CA ASN A 115 -4.48 17.58 5.67
C ASN A 115 -5.00 18.21 6.96
N THR A 116 -5.08 19.53 6.98
CA THR A 116 -5.78 20.30 8.03
C THR A 116 -7.28 20.34 7.68
N PHE A 117 -8.16 20.06 8.66
CA PHE A 117 -9.58 19.70 8.47
C PHE A 117 -10.52 20.78 7.89
N TRP A 118 -11.71 20.30 7.45
CA TRP A 118 -13.01 20.94 7.15
C TRP A 118 -13.23 21.57 5.77
N GLN A 119 -13.63 20.76 4.78
CA GLN A 119 -14.66 21.20 3.82
C GLN A 119 -16.02 20.77 4.35
N SER A 120 -16.63 21.63 5.17
CA SER A 120 -18.08 21.62 5.27
C SER A 120 -18.65 22.05 3.92
N SER A 121 -19.36 21.11 3.28
CA SER A 121 -20.28 21.24 2.15
C SER A 121 -19.72 21.20 0.70
N PHE A 122 -20.29 20.27 -0.07
CA PHE A 122 -20.33 20.11 -1.55
C PHE A 122 -19.11 19.53 -2.30
N ASN A 123 -19.15 18.24 -2.62
CA ASN A 123 -19.62 17.76 -3.94
C ASN A 123 -19.66 16.22 -3.99
N SER A 124 -20.81 15.66 -4.37
CA SER A 124 -20.84 14.34 -4.99
C SER A 124 -20.17 14.48 -6.37
N SER A 125 -19.41 13.47 -6.78
CA SER A 125 -18.48 13.45 -7.93
C SER A 125 -17.07 13.98 -7.63
N ASN A 126 -16.07 13.11 -7.84
CA ASN A 126 -14.61 13.30 -7.67
C ASN A 126 -14.01 13.05 -6.28
N ASN A 127 -14.25 11.87 -5.70
CA ASN A 127 -13.46 11.34 -4.59
C ASN A 127 -12.14 10.71 -5.06
N ASN A 128 -11.26 11.49 -5.70
CA ASN A 128 -9.85 11.11 -5.84
C ASN A 128 -9.14 11.45 -4.53
N LYS A 129 -9.42 10.69 -3.47
CA LYS A 129 -8.85 10.97 -2.13
C LYS A 129 -7.54 10.21 -1.92
N PHE A 130 -6.56 10.57 -2.73
CA PHE A 130 -5.15 10.42 -2.41
C PHE A 130 -4.56 11.81 -2.59
N MET A 131 -4.05 12.42 -1.52
CA MET A 131 -3.17 13.59 -1.69
C MET A 131 -1.95 13.20 -2.52
#